data_AF-A0AAW1ITQ6-F1
#
_entry.id   AF-A0AAW1ITQ6-F1
#
_cell.length_a   1.000
_cell.length_b   1.000
_cell.length_c   1.000
_cell.angle_alpha   90.00
_cell.angle_beta   90.00
_cell.angle_gamma   90.00
#
_symmetry.space_group_name_H-M   'P 1'
#
loop_
_entity.id
_entity.type
_entity.pdbx_description
1 polymer ?
#
loop_
_entity_poly.entity_id
_entity_poly.type
_entity_poly.pdbx_seq_one_letter_code
_entity_poly.pdbx_strand_id
1 'polypeptide(L)'
;MARRNLTQAEIEREVERIMRGEDSDPDDFEDDGSDFEDDNLLRESESSENENEDDTVTESNVVAMEVETTRAAAEDTERVEGKSSYIIKPSDSRDTRNERKQSDSFTHIREIWEIFIEICRSSYTPSTYLTIDEQLVGFRGRCPFRIYIPNKPAKYGIKIVMLCDSSSKYMIDASPYLGKGTNTNGLPLATHFVRELTKSVQGSNRNITMDNWFTSIPLADELLKEPYSLTIIGTLRKQS
;
A
#
# COMPACT_ATOMS: atom_id res chain seq x y z
N MET A 1 34.60 -9.71 -0.10
CA MET A 1 34.85 -8.48 0.69
C MET A 1 33.85 -8.45 1.83
N ALA A 2 34.31 -8.33 3.08
CA ALA A 2 33.42 -8.25 4.24
C ALA A 2 32.58 -6.97 4.19
N ARG A 3 31.25 -7.11 4.34
CA ARG A 3 30.29 -6.00 4.38
C ARG A 3 30.45 -5.26 5.72
N ARG A 4 30.64 -3.95 5.69
CA ARG A 4 30.68 -3.08 6.89
C ARG A 4 29.28 -2.49 7.11
N ASN A 5 28.81 -2.51 8.36
CA ASN A 5 27.58 -1.86 8.76
C ASN A 5 27.77 -0.34 8.76
N LEU A 6 26.80 0.39 8.21
CA LEU A 6 26.73 1.85 8.24
C LEU A 6 26.08 2.31 9.55
N THR A 7 26.47 3.50 9.99
CA THR A 7 25.92 4.19 11.17
C THR A 7 24.59 4.88 10.83
N GLN A 8 23.78 5.15 11.85
CA GLN A 8 22.48 5.85 11.72
C GLN A 8 22.59 7.17 10.93
N ALA A 9 23.64 7.95 11.19
CA ALA A 9 23.87 9.23 10.50
C ALA A 9 24.27 9.06 9.01
N GLU A 10 24.79 7.90 8.63
CA GLU A 10 25.09 7.57 7.22
C GLU A 10 23.81 7.13 6.49
N ILE A 11 22.89 6.44 7.18
CA ILE A 11 21.58 6.05 6.64
C ILE A 11 20.71 7.29 6.40
N GLU A 12 20.62 8.19 7.38
CA GLU A 12 19.83 9.42 7.26
C GLU A 12 20.33 10.31 6.10
N ARG A 13 21.65 10.42 5.91
CA ARG A 13 22.21 11.13 4.75
C ARG A 13 21.86 10.47 3.43
N GLU A 14 21.86 9.14 3.36
CA GLU A 14 21.56 8.43 2.12
C GLU A 14 20.08 8.54 1.75
N VAL A 15 19.19 8.45 2.74
CA VAL A 15 17.76 8.74 2.54
C VAL A 15 17.55 10.18 2.09
N GLU A 16 18.20 11.16 2.72
CA GLU A 16 18.13 12.56 2.27
C GLU A 16 18.68 12.74 0.85
N ARG A 17 19.77 12.05 0.49
CA ARG A 17 20.37 12.09 -0.86
C ARG A 17 19.40 11.56 -1.93
N ILE A 18 18.74 10.44 -1.64
CA ILE A 18 17.71 9.85 -2.52
C ILE A 18 16.51 10.78 -2.65
N MET A 19 16.04 11.35 -1.54
CA MET A 19 14.91 12.28 -1.52
C MET A 19 15.20 13.61 -2.25
N ARG A 20 16.47 14.00 -2.35
CA ARG A 20 16.92 15.17 -3.15
C ARG A 20 17.01 14.89 -4.65
N GLY A 21 16.84 13.64 -5.09
CA GLY A 21 16.87 13.27 -6.51
C GLY A 21 18.22 13.45 -7.19
N GLU A 22 19.33 13.43 -6.44
CA GLU A 22 20.67 13.74 -6.99
C GLU A 22 21.16 12.70 -8.03
N ASP A 23 20.53 11.51 -8.08
CA ASP A 23 20.80 10.45 -9.06
C ASP A 23 19.67 10.24 -10.10
N SER A 24 18.61 11.07 -10.10
CA SER A 24 17.51 10.93 -11.06
C SER A 24 17.95 11.34 -12.47
N ASP A 25 17.80 10.45 -13.44
CA ASP A 25 18.08 10.75 -14.84
C ASP A 25 16.86 11.47 -15.42
N PRO A 26 17.00 12.65 -16.05
CA PRO A 26 15.86 13.35 -16.66
C PRO A 26 15.10 12.49 -17.69
N ASP A 27 15.77 11.50 -18.30
CA ASP A 27 15.17 10.57 -19.24
C ASP A 27 14.30 9.48 -18.55
N ASP A 28 14.31 9.40 -17.21
CA ASP A 28 13.47 8.46 -16.45
C ASP A 28 11.96 8.78 -16.54
N PHE A 29 11.60 9.95 -17.08
CA PHE A 29 10.22 10.43 -17.24
C PHE A 29 9.81 10.69 -18.69
N GLU A 30 10.55 10.15 -19.67
CA GLU A 30 10.19 10.30 -21.09
C GLU A 30 8.90 9.57 -21.46
N ASP A 31 8.17 10.23 -22.36
CA ASP A 31 6.80 10.04 -22.79
C ASP A 31 6.69 8.87 -23.79
N ASP A 32 5.90 7.82 -23.48
CA ASP A 32 5.54 6.80 -24.47
C ASP A 32 4.31 7.20 -25.31
N GLY A 33 3.72 8.37 -25.05
CA GLY A 33 2.62 8.94 -25.84
C GLY A 33 1.36 8.08 -25.83
N SER A 34 1.26 7.08 -24.95
CA SER A 34 0.04 6.30 -24.85
C SER A 34 -0.97 7.05 -23.98
N ASP A 35 -1.97 7.63 -24.63
CA ASP A 35 -3.24 7.97 -23.97
C ASP A 35 -3.80 6.66 -23.40
N PHE A 36 -3.51 6.39 -22.12
CA PHE A 36 -3.95 5.19 -21.44
C PHE A 36 -5.48 5.22 -21.38
N GLU A 37 -6.09 4.38 -22.23
CA GLU A 37 -7.53 4.14 -22.25
C GLU A 37 -8.04 3.93 -20.83
N ASP A 38 -9.05 4.72 -20.45
CA ASP A 38 -9.86 4.54 -19.26
C ASP A 38 -10.23 3.06 -19.11
N ASP A 39 -9.51 2.34 -18.23
CA ASP A 39 -9.91 1.00 -17.83
C ASP A 39 -11.21 1.17 -17.03
N ASN A 40 -12.32 1.13 -17.76
CA ASN A 40 -13.70 1.33 -17.34
C ASN A 40 -14.20 0.20 -16.41
N LEU A 41 -13.28 -0.55 -15.78
CA LEU A 41 -13.56 -1.56 -14.76
C LEU A 41 -13.74 -0.97 -13.36
N LEU A 42 -13.47 0.32 -13.16
CA LEU A 42 -13.61 1.01 -11.87
C LEU A 42 -14.85 1.91 -11.79
N ARG A 43 -15.95 1.58 -12.49
CA ARG A 43 -17.26 2.18 -12.19
C ARG A 43 -17.72 1.72 -10.80
N GLU A 44 -17.25 2.42 -9.78
CA GLU A 44 -17.86 2.42 -8.44
C GLU A 44 -19.30 2.90 -8.61
N SER A 45 -20.26 1.97 -8.66
CA SER A 45 -21.67 2.29 -8.44
C SER A 45 -21.92 2.29 -6.93
N GLU A 46 -21.83 3.50 -6.37
CA GLU A 46 -22.49 4.06 -5.17
C GLU A 46 -22.85 3.13 -4.00
N SER A 47 -22.35 3.48 -2.81
CA SER A 47 -23.16 3.52 -1.60
C SER A 47 -23.68 4.95 -1.42
N SER A 48 -25.00 5.13 -1.52
CA SER A 48 -25.66 6.38 -1.17
C SER A 48 -25.57 6.60 0.34
N GLU A 49 -24.69 7.48 0.79
CA GLU A 49 -24.79 8.06 2.12
C GLU A 49 -25.89 9.13 2.08
N ASN A 50 -26.95 8.91 2.86
CA ASN A 50 -27.96 9.94 3.11
C ASN A 50 -27.29 11.04 3.93
N GLU A 51 -26.94 12.15 3.29
CA GLU A 51 -26.53 13.37 3.97
C GLU A 51 -27.73 13.98 4.68
N ASN A 52 -27.81 13.73 5.99
CA ASN A 52 -28.46 14.62 6.94
C ASN A 52 -27.57 14.65 8.19
N GLU A 53 -26.60 15.56 8.23
CA GLU A 53 -26.48 16.60 9.26
C GLU A 53 -25.14 17.33 9.11
N ASP A 54 -25.25 18.64 9.23
CA ASP A 54 -24.24 19.67 9.40
C ASP A 54 -22.99 19.22 10.19
N ASP A 55 -21.84 19.16 9.53
CA ASP A 55 -20.54 19.33 10.20
C ASP A 55 -19.47 19.76 9.18
N THR A 56 -19.16 21.04 9.17
CA THR A 56 -18.07 21.62 8.38
C THR A 56 -16.71 21.10 8.88
N VAL A 57 -16.17 20.06 8.24
CA VAL A 57 -14.80 19.59 8.48
C VAL A 57 -13.84 20.32 7.54
N THR A 58 -13.21 21.38 8.04
CA THR A 58 -12.15 22.12 7.33
C THR A 58 -10.85 21.33 7.25
N GLU A 59 -10.03 21.60 6.22
CA GLU A 59 -8.71 21.00 5.91
C GLU A 59 -7.75 20.85 7.12
N SER A 60 -7.98 21.55 8.22
CA SER A 60 -7.24 21.44 9.48
C SER A 60 -7.39 20.07 10.18
N ASN A 61 -8.48 19.32 9.95
CA ASN A 61 -8.71 18.04 10.63
C ASN A 61 -7.95 16.87 10.00
N VAL A 62 -7.57 16.97 8.71
CA VAL A 62 -6.80 15.92 8.02
C VAL A 62 -5.34 15.92 8.51
N VAL A 63 -4.78 17.10 8.75
CA VAL A 63 -3.43 17.27 9.31
C VAL A 63 -3.38 16.77 10.77
N ALA A 64 -4.46 16.97 11.55
CA ALA A 64 -4.52 16.46 12.91
C ALA A 64 -4.46 14.92 12.97
N MET A 65 -5.06 14.23 12.00
CA MET A 65 -5.07 12.77 11.92
C MET A 65 -3.68 12.18 11.56
N GLU A 66 -2.91 12.86 10.72
CA GLU A 66 -1.51 12.50 10.41
C GLU A 66 -0.56 12.76 11.61
N VAL A 67 -0.82 13.80 12.40
CA VAL A 67 0.01 14.16 13.56
C VAL A 67 -0.30 13.30 14.79
N GLU A 68 -1.54 12.85 14.98
CA GLU A 68 -1.91 11.96 16.11
C GLU A 68 -1.47 10.51 15.87
N THR A 69 -1.52 10.03 14.63
CA THR A 69 -1.04 8.69 14.25
C THR A 69 0.48 8.55 14.45
N THR A 70 1.24 9.63 14.19
CA THR A 70 2.69 9.67 14.46
C THR A 70 3.01 9.82 15.95
N ARG A 71 2.15 10.47 16.75
CA ARG A 71 2.34 10.63 18.19
C ARG A 71 2.03 9.35 18.99
N ALA A 72 1.00 8.60 18.58
CA ALA A 72 0.66 7.31 19.20
C ALA A 72 1.76 6.25 18.97
N ALA A 73 2.42 6.26 17.80
CA ALA A 73 3.57 5.39 17.52
C ALA A 73 4.81 5.78 18.35
N ALA A 74 4.97 7.06 18.69
CA ALA A 74 6.11 7.56 19.46
C ALA A 74 5.99 7.32 20.98
N GLU A 75 4.76 7.31 21.52
CA GLU A 75 4.53 7.20 22.97
C GLU A 75 4.62 5.75 23.51
N ASP A 76 4.54 4.72 22.66
CA ASP A 76 4.62 3.31 23.08
C ASP A 76 5.96 2.61 22.76
N THR A 77 6.97 3.38 22.32
CA THR A 77 8.32 2.85 22.06
C THR A 77 9.16 2.82 23.33
N GLU A 78 8.68 2.19 24.40
CA GLU A 78 9.54 1.84 25.54
C GLU A 78 10.21 0.49 25.28
N ARG A 79 11.46 0.56 24.81
CA ARG A 79 12.50 -0.48 24.90
C ARG A 79 12.29 -1.76 24.07
N VAL A 80 12.67 -1.68 22.79
CA VAL A 80 13.23 -2.83 22.06
C VAL A 80 14.71 -2.58 21.79
N GLU A 81 15.56 -3.02 22.72
CA GLU A 81 17.02 -3.13 22.49
C GLU A 81 17.28 -4.25 21.48
N GLY A 82 17.24 -3.91 20.20
CA GLY A 82 17.50 -4.84 19.09
C GLY A 82 17.62 -4.10 17.77
N LYS A 83 18.68 -3.29 17.62
CA LYS A 83 18.94 -2.54 16.38
C LYS A 83 19.20 -3.49 15.21
N SER A 84 18.17 -3.83 14.43
CA SER A 84 18.35 -4.42 13.10
C SER A 84 18.84 -3.32 12.16
N SER A 85 20.15 -3.27 11.91
CA SER A 85 20.75 -2.33 10.97
C SER A 85 20.49 -2.83 9.54
N TYR A 86 19.44 -2.35 8.89
CA TYR A 86 19.22 -2.57 7.47
C TYR A 86 20.24 -1.73 6.68
N ILE A 87 21.22 -2.39 6.03
CA ILE A 87 22.17 -1.73 5.13
C ILE A 87 21.47 -1.51 3.79
N ILE A 88 21.21 -0.25 3.44
CA ILE A 88 20.63 0.16 2.16
C ILE A 88 21.77 0.35 1.15
N LYS A 89 21.73 -0.41 0.06
CA LYS A 89 22.39 -0.05 -1.19
C LYS A 89 21.35 -0.27 -2.29
N PRO A 90 20.69 0.79 -2.79
CA PRO A 90 19.78 0.64 -3.90
C PRO A 90 20.54 -0.05 -5.02
N SER A 91 20.07 -1.20 -5.48
CA SER A 91 20.67 -1.91 -6.62
C SER A 91 20.27 -1.22 -7.93
N ASP A 92 20.34 0.11 -7.99
CA ASP A 92 20.10 0.88 -9.19
C ASP A 92 21.39 0.96 -10.02
N SER A 93 21.73 -0.16 -10.66
CA SER A 93 22.74 -0.15 -11.72
C SER A 93 22.13 0.43 -12.99
N ARG A 94 22.78 1.44 -13.57
CA ARG A 94 22.41 2.04 -14.87
C ARG A 94 22.28 0.97 -15.96
N ASP A 95 23.16 -0.02 -15.93
CA ASP A 95 23.23 -1.08 -16.95
C ASP A 95 21.98 -1.97 -16.97
N THR A 96 21.27 -2.12 -15.84
CA THR A 96 20.07 -2.99 -15.73
C THR A 96 18.77 -2.19 -15.66
N ARG A 97 18.83 -0.86 -15.70
CA ARG A 97 17.67 0.01 -15.48
C ARG A 97 16.59 -0.15 -16.53
N ASN A 98 16.96 -0.21 -17.81
CA ASN A 98 15.99 -0.34 -18.92
C ASN A 98 15.26 -1.69 -18.92
N GLU A 99 15.97 -2.77 -18.57
CA GLU A 99 15.37 -4.10 -18.46
C GLU A 99 14.39 -4.16 -17.29
N ARG A 100 14.77 -3.59 -16.13
CA ARG A 100 13.89 -3.53 -14.96
C ARG A 100 12.63 -2.71 -15.21
N LYS A 101 12.75 -1.54 -15.86
CA LYS A 101 11.61 -0.69 -16.24
C LYS A 101 10.60 -1.43 -17.12
N GLN A 102 11.06 -2.27 -18.05
CA GLN A 102 10.17 -3.07 -18.90
C GLN A 102 9.39 -4.12 -18.10
N SER A 103 9.97 -4.65 -17.02
CA SER A 103 9.35 -5.70 -16.21
C SER A 103 8.50 -5.19 -15.03
N ASP A 104 8.86 -4.05 -14.44
CA ASP A 104 8.23 -3.49 -13.24
C ASP A 104 8.18 -1.97 -13.32
N SER A 105 6.97 -1.44 -13.54
CA SER A 105 6.73 0.01 -13.56
C SER A 105 7.04 0.68 -12.21
N PHE A 106 7.08 -0.09 -11.12
CA PHE A 106 7.40 0.37 -9.78
C PHE A 106 8.90 0.27 -9.45
N THR A 107 9.76 -0.09 -10.42
CA THR A 107 11.16 -0.46 -10.15
C THR A 107 11.97 0.59 -9.39
N HIS A 108 11.69 1.88 -9.59
CA HIS A 108 12.46 2.97 -8.97
C HIS A 108 12.31 3.01 -7.44
N ILE A 109 11.19 2.52 -6.91
CA ILE A 109 10.90 2.51 -5.47
C ILE A 109 10.65 1.10 -4.92
N ARG A 110 10.66 0.07 -5.77
CA ARG A 110 10.44 -1.34 -5.42
C ARG A 110 11.25 -1.79 -4.22
N GLU A 111 12.56 -1.58 -4.24
CA GLU A 111 13.45 -2.06 -3.18
C GLU A 111 13.17 -1.38 -1.84
N ILE A 112 13.01 -0.06 -1.85
CA ILE A 112 12.69 0.71 -0.63
C ILE A 112 11.30 0.32 -0.10
N TRP A 113 10.33 0.13 -0.99
CA TRP A 113 8.99 -0.31 -0.63
C TRP A 113 9.00 -1.68 0.03
N GLU A 114 9.68 -2.67 -0.54
CA GLU A 114 9.77 -4.02 0.03
C GLU A 114 10.40 -4.00 1.42
N ILE A 115 11.46 -3.21 1.62
CA ILE A 115 12.08 -3.02 2.93
C ILE A 115 11.09 -2.38 3.92
N PHE A 116 10.40 -1.31 3.49
CA PHE A 116 9.42 -0.63 4.34
C PHE A 116 8.30 -1.56 4.78
N ILE A 117 7.72 -2.34 3.87
CA ILE A 117 6.67 -3.31 4.19
C ILE A 117 7.19 -4.40 5.12
N GLU A 118 8.42 -4.89 4.93
CA GLU A 118 9.01 -5.90 5.82
C GLU A 118 9.21 -5.35 7.25
N ILE A 119 9.62 -4.09 7.38
CA ILE A 119 9.70 -3.42 8.68
C ILE A 119 8.29 -3.32 9.31
N CYS A 120 7.28 -2.90 8.55
CA CYS A 120 5.91 -2.79 9.05
C CYS A 120 5.39 -4.13 9.60
N ARG A 121 5.57 -5.22 8.83
CA ARG A 121 5.17 -6.58 9.21
C ARG A 121 5.86 -7.09 10.48
N SER A 122 7.16 -6.82 10.61
CA SER A 122 7.98 -7.36 11.71
C SER A 122 7.93 -6.54 13.00
N SER A 123 7.50 -5.27 12.93
CA SER A 123 7.53 -4.35 14.07
C SER A 123 6.27 -4.40 14.95
N TYR A 124 5.22 -5.10 14.53
CA TYR A 124 3.94 -5.11 15.23
C TYR A 124 3.26 -6.48 15.18
N THR A 125 2.66 -6.90 16.29
CA THR A 125 1.77 -8.08 16.32
C THR A 125 0.32 -7.61 16.23
N PRO A 126 -0.42 -7.98 15.18
CA PRO A 126 -1.79 -7.52 15.01
C PRO A 126 -2.75 -7.97 16.13
N SER A 127 -3.84 -7.23 16.31
CA SER A 127 -4.99 -7.57 17.15
C SER A 127 -5.98 -8.46 16.39
N THR A 128 -7.04 -8.92 17.06
CA THR A 128 -7.99 -9.91 16.51
C THR A 128 -8.69 -9.45 15.23
N TYR A 129 -8.90 -8.14 15.06
CA TYR A 129 -9.71 -7.56 13.99
C TYR A 129 -8.86 -6.70 13.08
N LEU A 130 -8.81 -7.07 11.81
CA LEU A 130 -8.05 -6.39 10.77
C LEU A 130 -9.00 -5.82 9.73
N THR A 131 -8.51 -4.90 8.92
CA THR A 131 -9.27 -4.34 7.81
C THR A 131 -8.42 -4.27 6.54
N ILE A 132 -9.05 -4.57 5.40
CA ILE A 132 -8.48 -4.35 4.08
C ILE A 132 -9.30 -3.27 3.38
N ASP A 133 -8.61 -2.22 2.95
CA ASP A 133 -9.20 -1.09 2.24
C ASP A 133 -8.14 -0.44 1.31
N GLU A 134 -8.53 0.56 0.52
CA GLU A 134 -7.62 1.35 -0.28
C GLU A 134 -7.36 2.76 0.25
N GLN A 135 -6.14 3.23 0.00
CA GLN A 135 -5.76 4.63 0.09
C GLN A 135 -5.38 5.15 -1.29
N LEU A 136 -5.83 6.36 -1.60
CA LEU A 136 -5.41 7.09 -2.80
C LEU A 136 -4.44 8.19 -2.39
N VAL A 137 -3.16 7.99 -2.69
CA VAL A 137 -2.12 9.00 -2.46
C VAL A 137 -2.19 10.02 -3.59
N GLY A 138 -2.63 11.23 -3.28
CA GLY A 138 -2.84 12.29 -4.26
C GLY A 138 -1.58 12.59 -5.07
N PHE A 139 -1.64 12.40 -6.38
CA PHE A 139 -0.52 12.61 -7.29
C PHE A 139 -1.03 13.01 -8.67
N ARG A 140 -0.53 14.14 -9.18
CA ARG A 140 -0.92 14.68 -10.49
C ARG A 140 0.18 14.61 -11.55
N GLY A 141 1.41 14.25 -11.16
CA GLY A 141 2.52 14.10 -12.08
C GLY A 141 2.35 12.91 -13.04
N ARG A 142 3.32 12.74 -13.93
CA ARG A 142 3.39 11.59 -14.84
C ARG A 142 3.76 10.35 -14.05
N CYS A 143 2.89 9.36 -14.07
CA CYS A 143 3.11 8.07 -13.45
C CYS A 143 2.25 7.03 -14.20
N PRO A 144 2.84 5.92 -14.67
CA PRO A 144 2.16 4.95 -15.54
C PRO A 144 1.02 4.18 -14.84
N PHE A 145 0.95 4.25 -13.51
CA PHE A 145 -0.09 3.62 -12.70
C PHE A 145 -0.88 4.63 -11.86
N ARG A 146 -0.86 5.90 -12.26
CA ARG A 146 -1.78 6.91 -11.70
C ARG A 146 -3.20 6.57 -12.13
N ILE A 147 -4.12 6.56 -11.18
CA ILE A 147 -5.53 6.34 -11.43
C ILE A 147 -6.36 7.60 -11.20
N TYR A 148 -7.56 7.60 -11.78
CA TYR A 148 -8.60 8.58 -11.51
C TYR A 148 -9.75 7.91 -10.73
N ILE A 149 -10.06 8.43 -9.54
CA ILE A 149 -11.25 8.04 -8.77
C ILE A 149 -12.13 9.27 -8.58
N PRO A 150 -13.30 9.36 -9.24
CA PRO A 150 -14.11 10.58 -9.28
C PRO A 150 -14.62 11.02 -7.91
N ASN A 151 -14.87 10.06 -7.02
CA ASN A 151 -15.52 10.26 -5.72
C ASN A 151 -14.53 10.52 -4.56
N LYS A 152 -13.21 10.49 -4.80
CA LYS A 152 -12.21 10.81 -3.77
C LYS A 152 -11.86 12.31 -3.81
N PRO A 153 -11.54 12.94 -2.65
CA PRO A 153 -11.18 14.37 -2.60
C PRO A 153 -10.01 14.71 -3.53
N ALA A 154 -8.96 13.88 -3.52
CA ALA A 154 -7.91 13.90 -4.53
C ALA A 154 -8.30 12.95 -5.66
N LYS A 155 -8.86 13.47 -6.75
CA LYS A 155 -9.37 12.63 -7.85
C LYS A 155 -8.29 11.85 -8.61
N TYR A 156 -7.04 12.31 -8.59
CA TYR A 156 -5.91 11.66 -9.26
C TYR A 156 -4.87 11.25 -8.24
N GLY A 157 -4.37 10.02 -8.33
CA GLY A 157 -3.36 9.54 -7.40
C GLY A 157 -2.87 8.14 -7.68
N ILE A 158 -2.01 7.67 -6.78
CA ILE A 158 -1.51 6.29 -6.75
C ILE A 158 -2.38 5.53 -5.75
N LYS A 159 -3.05 4.46 -6.20
CA LYS A 159 -3.85 3.60 -5.32
C LYS A 159 -2.96 2.57 -4.64
N ILE A 160 -3.12 2.46 -3.33
CA ILE A 160 -2.44 1.49 -2.48
C ILE A 160 -3.52 0.72 -1.74
N VAL A 161 -3.49 -0.60 -1.81
CA VAL A 161 -4.37 -1.47 -1.01
C VAL A 161 -3.61 -1.88 0.24
N MET A 162 -4.23 -1.76 1.40
CA MET A 162 -3.55 -1.92 2.69
C MET A 162 -4.29 -2.88 3.60
N LEU A 163 -3.54 -3.62 4.41
CA LEU A 163 -4.04 -4.37 5.56
C LEU A 163 -3.66 -3.59 6.83
N CYS A 164 -4.67 -3.18 7.59
CA CYS A 164 -4.48 -2.41 8.81
C CYS A 164 -5.11 -3.12 10.02
N ASP A 165 -4.55 -2.87 11.20
CA ASP A 165 -5.18 -3.23 12.46
C ASP A 165 -6.37 -2.31 12.74
N SER A 166 -7.53 -2.89 13.08
CA SER A 166 -8.75 -2.09 13.26
C SER A 166 -8.73 -1.26 14.54
N SER A 167 -8.02 -1.70 15.57
CA SER A 167 -7.95 -1.03 16.87
C SER A 167 -6.89 0.05 16.90
N SER A 168 -5.66 -0.28 16.51
CA SER A 168 -4.52 0.64 16.59
C SER A 168 -4.34 1.50 15.34
N LYS A 169 -5.03 1.17 14.23
CA LYS A 169 -4.85 1.78 12.91
C LYS A 169 -3.46 1.56 12.31
N TYR A 170 -2.68 0.65 12.89
CA TYR A 170 -1.34 0.33 12.40
C TYR A 170 -1.41 -0.38 11.04
N MET A 171 -0.62 0.08 10.07
CA MET A 171 -0.49 -0.55 8.76
C MET A 171 0.44 -1.75 8.84
N ILE A 172 -0.11 -2.94 8.61
CA ILE A 172 0.59 -4.23 8.70
C ILE A 172 1.24 -4.56 7.36
N ASP A 173 0.50 -4.34 6.28
CA ASP A 173 0.93 -4.68 4.91
C ASP A 173 0.30 -3.73 3.90
N ALA A 174 0.94 -3.55 2.75
CA ALA A 174 0.42 -2.74 1.67
C ALA A 174 0.98 -3.14 0.30
N SER A 175 0.14 -3.00 -0.73
CA SER A 175 0.49 -3.31 -2.10
C SER A 175 -0.02 -2.23 -3.07
N PRO A 176 0.85 -1.61 -3.88
CA PRO A 176 0.44 -0.61 -4.85
C PRO A 176 -0.33 -1.25 -6.01
N TYR A 177 -1.37 -0.58 -6.46
CA TYR A 177 -2.02 -0.92 -7.72
C TYR A 177 -1.23 -0.30 -8.89
N LEU A 178 -0.77 -1.16 -9.79
CA LEU A 178 0.13 -0.81 -10.89
C LEU A 178 -0.60 -0.78 -12.25
N GLY A 179 -1.93 -0.60 -12.24
CA GLY A 179 -2.73 -0.63 -13.46
C GLY A 179 -2.64 -1.99 -14.16
N LYS A 180 -2.43 -1.95 -15.48
CA LYS A 180 -2.16 -3.14 -16.32
C LYS A 180 -0.87 -3.87 -15.94
N GLY A 181 0.03 -3.23 -15.20
CA GLY A 181 1.25 -3.83 -14.67
C GLY A 181 1.03 -4.71 -13.43
N THR A 182 -0.15 -4.73 -12.83
CA THR A 182 -0.44 -5.63 -11.70
C THR A 182 -0.58 -7.07 -12.19
N ASN A 183 0.44 -7.89 -11.92
CA ASN A 183 0.39 -9.32 -12.24
C ASN A 183 -0.43 -10.10 -11.20
N THR A 184 -1.67 -10.43 -11.55
CA THR A 184 -2.58 -11.21 -10.67
C THR A 184 -2.46 -12.73 -10.83
N ASN A 185 -1.62 -13.21 -11.76
CA ASN A 185 -1.55 -14.62 -12.16
C ASN A 185 -2.92 -15.23 -12.53
N GLY A 186 -3.80 -14.43 -13.17
CA GLY A 186 -5.12 -14.87 -13.62
C GLY A 186 -6.22 -14.81 -12.55
N LEU A 187 -5.92 -14.33 -11.36
CA LEU A 187 -6.93 -14.11 -10.31
C LEU A 187 -7.70 -12.79 -10.54
N PRO A 188 -8.96 -12.71 -10.07
CA PRO A 188 -9.63 -11.43 -9.90
C PRO A 188 -8.78 -10.49 -9.05
N LEU A 189 -8.72 -9.21 -9.43
CA LEU A 189 -7.82 -8.23 -8.81
C LEU A 189 -8.02 -8.10 -7.30
N ALA A 190 -9.27 -8.02 -6.86
CA ALA A 190 -9.64 -8.01 -5.45
C ALA A 190 -9.13 -9.25 -4.68
N THR A 191 -9.38 -10.45 -5.22
CA THR A 191 -8.90 -11.71 -4.65
C THR A 191 -7.37 -11.75 -4.57
N HIS A 192 -6.68 -11.26 -5.60
CA HIS A 192 -5.22 -11.18 -5.60
C HIS A 192 -4.73 -10.32 -4.41
N PHE A 193 -5.25 -9.10 -4.25
CA PHE A 193 -4.83 -8.23 -3.14
C PHE A 193 -5.10 -8.85 -1.76
N VAL A 194 -6.29 -9.41 -1.55
CA VAL A 194 -6.62 -10.04 -0.25
C VAL A 194 -5.67 -11.20 0.04
N ARG A 195 -5.37 -12.07 -0.94
CA ARG A 195 -4.43 -13.18 -0.74
C ARG A 195 -3.01 -12.70 -0.46
N GLU A 196 -2.54 -11.68 -1.18
CA GLU A 196 -1.19 -11.15 -1.00
C GLU A 196 -1.02 -10.50 0.37
N LEU A 197 -1.94 -9.61 0.75
CA LEU A 197 -1.85 -8.84 2.00
C LEU A 197 -2.04 -9.71 3.25
N THR A 198 -2.76 -10.84 3.14
CA THR A 198 -3.03 -11.70 4.29
C THR A 198 -1.92 -12.71 4.58
N LYS A 199 -0.89 -12.83 3.73
CA LYS A 199 0.21 -13.81 3.90
C LYS A 199 0.85 -13.77 5.30
N SER A 200 1.04 -12.57 5.84
CA SER A 200 1.66 -12.36 7.16
C SER A 200 0.79 -12.78 8.35
N VAL A 201 -0.51 -13.01 8.13
CA VAL A 201 -1.50 -13.31 9.19
C VAL A 201 -2.24 -14.64 8.96
N GLN A 202 -1.82 -15.47 8.02
CA GLN A 202 -2.39 -16.81 7.80
C GLN A 202 -2.20 -17.70 9.05
N GLY A 203 -3.11 -18.64 9.29
CA GLY A 203 -3.11 -19.52 10.45
C GLY A 203 -3.52 -18.87 11.78
N SER A 204 -3.83 -17.57 11.79
CA SER A 204 -3.99 -16.81 13.04
C SER A 204 -5.41 -16.77 13.62
N ASN A 205 -6.43 -17.26 12.89
CA ASN A 205 -7.84 -17.17 13.27
C ASN A 205 -8.36 -15.73 13.48
N ARG A 206 -7.71 -14.75 12.85
CA ARG A 206 -8.15 -13.35 12.87
C ARG A 206 -9.34 -13.11 11.95
N ASN A 207 -10.04 -12.02 12.20
CA ASN A 207 -11.14 -11.54 11.37
C ASN A 207 -10.68 -10.37 10.50
N ILE A 208 -11.11 -10.34 9.25
CA ILE A 208 -10.82 -9.26 8.31
C ILE A 208 -12.13 -8.61 7.86
N THR A 209 -12.26 -7.31 8.13
CA THR A 209 -13.35 -6.50 7.61
C THR A 209 -12.94 -5.83 6.30
N MET A 210 -13.73 -5.98 5.24
CA MET A 210 -13.43 -5.43 3.92
C MET A 210 -14.69 -4.94 3.20
N ASP A 211 -14.52 -4.05 2.24
CA ASP A 211 -15.61 -3.47 1.46
C ASP A 211 -16.22 -4.47 0.43
N ASN A 212 -17.18 -4.00 -0.37
CA ASN A 212 -17.81 -4.83 -1.40
C ASN A 212 -16.92 -5.15 -2.60
N TRP A 213 -15.86 -4.38 -2.84
CA TRP A 213 -14.94 -4.62 -3.94
C TRP A 213 -14.04 -5.81 -3.62
N PHE A 214 -13.64 -5.96 -2.36
CA PHE A 214 -12.87 -7.11 -1.87
C PHE A 214 -13.71 -8.36 -1.56
N THR A 215 -15.00 -8.20 -1.23
CA THR A 215 -15.82 -9.30 -0.72
C THR A 215 -16.42 -10.18 -1.82
N SER A 216 -16.22 -11.50 -1.72
CA SER A 216 -16.97 -12.49 -2.50
C SER A 216 -17.17 -13.79 -1.72
N ILE A 217 -18.24 -14.53 -2.02
CA ILE A 217 -18.53 -15.82 -1.36
C ILE A 217 -17.41 -16.85 -1.58
N PRO A 218 -16.88 -17.06 -2.80
CA PRO A 218 -15.78 -18.01 -3.00
C PRO A 218 -14.53 -17.66 -2.19
N LEU A 219 -14.23 -16.37 -2.04
CA LEU A 219 -13.10 -15.89 -1.24
C LEU A 219 -13.33 -16.14 0.26
N ALA A 220 -14.56 -15.94 0.76
CA ALA A 220 -14.91 -16.25 2.14
C ALA A 220 -14.66 -17.73 2.47
N ASP A 221 -15.14 -18.62 1.61
CA ASP A 221 -14.98 -20.08 1.78
C ASP A 221 -13.53 -20.55 1.66
N GLU A 222 -12.71 -19.84 0.88
CA GLU A 222 -11.28 -20.11 0.75
C GLU A 222 -10.52 -19.71 2.02
N LEU A 223 -10.73 -18.47 2.50
CA LEU A 223 -9.99 -17.92 3.63
C LEU A 223 -10.27 -18.67 4.94
N LEU A 224 -11.41 -19.32 5.07
CA LEU A 224 -11.74 -20.17 6.21
C LEU A 224 -10.93 -21.47 6.29
N LYS A 225 -10.30 -21.90 5.20
CA LYS A 225 -9.59 -23.18 5.11
C LYS A 225 -8.09 -22.98 5.31
N GLU A 226 -7.41 -24.06 5.71
CA GLU A 226 -5.95 -24.11 5.70
C GLU A 226 -5.42 -23.83 4.27
N PRO A 227 -4.34 -23.04 4.11
CA PRO A 227 -3.46 -22.50 5.16
C PRO A 227 -3.92 -21.18 5.78
N TYR A 228 -5.01 -20.58 5.29
CA TYR A 228 -5.40 -19.23 5.67
C TYR A 228 -5.96 -19.15 7.10
N SER A 229 -6.97 -19.95 7.42
CA SER A 229 -7.63 -19.95 8.74
C SER A 229 -7.95 -18.52 9.22
N LEU A 230 -8.66 -17.78 8.37
CA LEU A 230 -9.11 -16.41 8.55
C LEU A 230 -10.62 -16.32 8.35
N THR A 231 -11.28 -15.44 9.07
CA THR A 231 -12.70 -15.13 8.86
C THR A 231 -12.84 -13.77 8.19
N ILE A 232 -13.89 -13.56 7.40
CA ILE A 232 -14.15 -12.26 6.78
C ILE A 232 -15.53 -11.73 7.11
N ILE A 233 -15.64 -10.42 7.21
CA ILE A 233 -16.88 -9.65 7.26
C ILE A 233 -16.80 -8.60 6.17
N GLY A 234 -17.87 -8.45 5.39
CA GLY A 234 -17.90 -7.44 4.36
C GLY A 234 -19.27 -7.33 3.70
N THR A 235 -19.49 -6.23 3.01
CA THR A 235 -20.72 -6.00 2.26
C THR A 235 -20.67 -6.74 0.92
N LEU A 236 -21.80 -7.25 0.43
CA LEU A 236 -21.89 -7.85 -0.91
C LEU A 236 -22.64 -6.91 -1.85
N ARG A 237 -22.18 -6.83 -3.11
CA ARG A 237 -22.93 -6.12 -4.14
C ARG A 237 -24.23 -6.87 -4.46
N LYS A 238 -25.34 -6.13 -4.54
CA LYS A 238 -26.60 -6.67 -5.04
C LYS A 238 -26.43 -7.04 -6.51
N GLN A 239 -26.73 -8.28 -6.88
CA GLN A 239 -26.87 -8.66 -8.28
C GLN A 239 -28.19 -8.07 -8.77
N SER A 240 -28.11 -7.05 -9.64
CA SER A 240 -29.24 -6.45 -10.35
C SER A 240 -29.62 -7.26 -11.58
#